data_AF-A0A1I4S418-F1
#
_entry.id   AF-A0A1I4S418-F1
#
_cell.length_a   1.000
_cell.length_b   1.000
_cell.length_c   1.000
_cell.angle_alpha   90.00
_cell.angle_beta   90.00
_cell.angle_gamma   90.00
#
_symmetry.space_group_name_H-M   'P 1'
#
loop_
_entity.id
_entity.type
_entity.pdbx_description
1 polymer ?
#
loop_
_entity_poly.entity_id
_entity_poly.type
_entity_poly.pdbx_seq_one_letter_code
_entity_poly.pdbx_strand_id
1 'polypeptide(L)'
;MASDYQAISIENQKKYGTDIGRIAPMLLVDRYDDRTHFIFELLQNAEDALKRRGTRKGFRRVTFYLTSDTLLLSHFGKPFDKADVCGVCGIAESTKDNNSIGRFGIGFKSVYSFTDRPEIHSGDEDFIVENYVQPRGIARKERHPDETMILLPLKSDDTTARQEITNGFKRLGPSALLFLRHIEEIKWDAEGDSYGVYLRSHPESLGPNVQRITVTGQESSQQEFDQNWLVFHRKIFVFENKEVGQVEVAFSIQHDNDKSDRWSVQPLATSPLVVFFPTVVSTNLGFLVQGPYRTTPSRDNIMYNDPWNQHLVEETASLLVEALKWLRDQTILDTSVLRCLPLERDKFSNSIFAPLFDIVRNALIHEPLLPRFNGEYIPALQAKLASTQELRELFSPEQISILFDDGMKGWLTAEITQYKESEIRQYAMHELDVKEVTPLMVVSRLSRNFLEAQSNDWISRLYEFLRGQEAAALRRH
;
A
#
# COMPACT_ATOMS: atom_id res chain seq x y z
N MET A 1 -39.12 -7.28 9.19
CA MET A 1 -40.08 -7.77 8.18
C MET A 1 -39.40 -7.67 6.84
N ALA A 2 -39.53 -8.69 5.99
CA ALA A 2 -38.94 -8.70 4.65
C ALA A 2 -39.46 -7.54 3.79
N SER A 3 -38.67 -7.14 2.80
CA SER A 3 -39.04 -6.11 1.84
C SER A 3 -40.13 -6.58 0.87
N ASP A 4 -40.90 -5.62 0.34
CA ASP A 4 -41.87 -5.88 -0.73
C ASP A 4 -41.12 -6.00 -2.07
N TYR A 5 -40.64 -7.21 -2.37
CA TYR A 5 -39.90 -7.51 -3.59
C TYR A 5 -40.71 -7.28 -4.87
N GLN A 6 -42.03 -7.45 -4.81
CA GLN A 6 -42.90 -7.21 -5.96
C GLN A 6 -42.98 -5.72 -6.28
N ALA A 7 -43.14 -4.86 -5.27
CA ALA A 7 -43.11 -3.42 -5.46
C ALA A 7 -41.75 -2.94 -6.01
N ILE A 8 -40.63 -3.47 -5.49
CA ILE A 8 -39.29 -3.15 -5.99
C ILE A 8 -39.12 -3.56 -7.45
N SER A 9 -39.55 -4.78 -7.82
CA SER A 9 -39.51 -5.26 -9.20
C SER A 9 -40.33 -4.40 -10.15
N ILE A 10 -41.55 -4.01 -9.77
CA ILE A 10 -42.40 -3.11 -10.57
C ILE A 10 -41.74 -1.74 -10.75
N GLU A 11 -41.15 -1.19 -9.69
CA GLU A 11 -40.44 0.09 -9.75
C GLU A 11 -39.21 0.01 -10.68
N ASN A 12 -38.43 -1.05 -10.59
CA ASN A 12 -37.26 -1.25 -11.44
C ASN A 12 -37.64 -1.45 -12.91
N GLN A 13 -38.73 -2.17 -13.21
CA GLN A 13 -39.26 -2.28 -14.57
C GLN A 13 -39.71 -0.92 -15.12
N LYS A 14 -40.32 -0.06 -14.30
CA LYS A 14 -40.68 1.31 -14.71
C LYS A 14 -39.44 2.17 -14.98
N LYS A 15 -38.38 2.01 -14.19
CA LYS A 15 -37.14 2.81 -14.33
C LYS A 15 -36.24 2.36 -15.47
N TYR A 16 -36.06 1.05 -15.63
CA TYR A 16 -35.07 0.47 -16.54
C TYR A 16 -35.70 -0.18 -17.78
N GLY A 17 -37.02 -0.25 -17.85
CA GLY A 17 -37.75 -0.96 -18.89
C GLY A 17 -37.80 -2.47 -18.66
N THR A 18 -38.45 -3.16 -19.59
CA THR A 18 -38.64 -4.63 -19.56
C THR A 18 -37.47 -5.39 -20.18
N ASP A 19 -36.71 -4.75 -21.06
CA ASP A 19 -35.62 -5.35 -21.84
C ASP A 19 -34.27 -5.36 -21.09
N ILE A 20 -34.25 -4.93 -19.83
CA ILE A 20 -33.00 -4.75 -19.09
C ILE A 20 -32.18 -6.05 -18.94
N GLY A 21 -32.84 -7.21 -18.87
CA GLY A 21 -32.14 -8.51 -18.85
C GLY A 21 -31.31 -8.79 -20.12
N ARG A 22 -31.72 -8.23 -21.26
CA ARG A 22 -30.99 -8.32 -22.54
C ARG A 22 -29.88 -7.26 -22.66
N ILE A 23 -30.13 -6.06 -22.13
CA ILE A 23 -29.25 -4.90 -22.29
C ILE A 23 -28.15 -4.87 -21.21
N ALA A 24 -28.46 -5.29 -19.98
CA ALA A 24 -27.54 -5.25 -18.84
C ALA A 24 -26.21 -5.98 -19.06
N PRO A 25 -26.14 -7.17 -19.70
CA PRO A 25 -24.86 -7.80 -20.03
C PRO A 25 -23.93 -6.86 -20.81
N MET A 26 -24.46 -6.20 -21.85
CA MET A 26 -23.70 -5.30 -22.74
C MET A 26 -23.23 -4.00 -22.07
N LEU A 27 -23.83 -3.62 -20.95
CA LEU A 27 -23.55 -2.34 -20.27
C LEU A 27 -22.80 -2.50 -18.94
N LEU A 28 -22.94 -3.64 -18.27
CA LEU A 28 -22.56 -3.80 -16.86
C LEU A 28 -21.54 -4.91 -16.61
N VAL A 29 -21.47 -5.92 -17.48
CA VAL A 29 -20.59 -7.09 -17.27
C VAL A 29 -19.20 -6.84 -17.86
N ASP A 30 -19.12 -6.23 -19.04
CA ASP A 30 -17.84 -5.98 -19.76
C ASP A 30 -17.07 -4.73 -19.28
N ARG A 31 -17.23 -4.34 -18.00
CA ARG A 31 -16.57 -3.14 -17.45
C ARG A 31 -15.24 -3.42 -16.76
N TYR A 32 -14.94 -4.68 -16.49
CA TYR A 32 -13.72 -5.10 -15.82
C TYR A 32 -12.95 -6.05 -16.73
N ASP A 33 -11.65 -5.79 -16.92
CA ASP A 33 -10.77 -6.65 -17.73
C ASP A 33 -10.55 -8.03 -17.06
N ASP A 34 -10.70 -8.11 -15.73
CA ASP A 34 -10.67 -9.34 -14.93
C ASP A 34 -12.07 -9.69 -14.40
N ARG A 35 -12.63 -10.81 -14.86
CA ARG A 35 -13.94 -11.31 -14.42
C ARG A 35 -14.03 -11.54 -12.92
N THR A 36 -12.91 -11.84 -12.26
CA THR A 36 -12.84 -12.14 -10.81
C THR A 36 -12.82 -10.90 -9.92
N HIS A 37 -12.86 -9.69 -10.49
CA HIS A 37 -12.92 -8.44 -9.74
C HIS A 37 -14.09 -8.38 -8.73
N PHE A 38 -15.16 -9.15 -8.98
CA PHE A 38 -16.30 -9.28 -8.06
C PHE A 38 -15.89 -9.71 -6.64
N ILE A 39 -14.78 -10.44 -6.46
CA ILE A 39 -14.28 -10.86 -5.14
C ILE A 39 -14.00 -9.62 -4.27
N PHE A 40 -13.34 -8.61 -4.85
CA PHE A 40 -13.05 -7.34 -4.19
C PHE A 40 -14.32 -6.53 -3.93
N GLU A 41 -15.26 -6.51 -4.87
CA GLU A 41 -16.57 -5.85 -4.68
C GLU A 41 -17.36 -6.47 -3.52
N LEU A 42 -17.37 -7.81 -3.42
CA LEU A 42 -18.02 -8.52 -2.32
C LEU A 42 -17.32 -8.26 -0.97
N LEU A 43 -15.99 -8.21 -0.94
CA LEU A 43 -15.25 -7.83 0.26
C LEU A 43 -15.54 -6.39 0.70
N GLN A 44 -15.63 -5.44 -0.23
CA GLN A 44 -16.03 -4.06 0.09
C GLN A 44 -17.45 -3.98 0.63
N ASN A 45 -18.39 -4.72 0.04
CA ASN A 45 -19.76 -4.79 0.56
C ASN A 45 -19.80 -5.35 1.99
N ALA A 46 -18.99 -6.36 2.28
CA ALA A 46 -18.86 -6.92 3.63
C ALA A 46 -18.21 -5.93 4.62
N GLU A 47 -17.15 -5.23 4.20
CA GLU A 47 -16.48 -4.17 4.98
C GLU A 47 -17.48 -3.04 5.33
N ASP A 48 -18.25 -2.56 4.36
CA ASP A 48 -19.28 -1.53 4.55
C ASP A 48 -20.42 -2.02 5.45
N ALA A 49 -20.84 -3.28 5.30
CA ALA A 49 -21.85 -3.87 6.17
C ALA A 49 -21.34 -3.99 7.61
N LEU A 50 -20.08 -4.37 7.83
CA LEU A 50 -19.45 -4.40 9.15
C LEU A 50 -19.26 -2.99 9.73
N LYS A 51 -18.93 -1.99 8.90
CA LYS A 51 -18.90 -0.58 9.30
C LYS A 51 -20.27 -0.11 9.81
N ARG A 52 -21.35 -0.40 9.06
CA ARG A 52 -22.73 -0.06 9.45
C ARG A 52 -23.20 -0.82 10.69
N ARG A 53 -22.65 -2.01 10.96
CA ARG A 53 -22.91 -2.78 12.19
C ARG A 53 -22.37 -2.06 13.43
N GLY A 54 -21.29 -1.28 13.27
CA GLY A 54 -20.65 -0.53 14.35
C GLY A 54 -19.96 -1.42 15.37
N THR A 55 -20.15 -1.13 16.65
CA THR A 55 -19.48 -1.82 17.78
C THR A 55 -20.27 -3.03 18.30
N ARG A 56 -21.38 -3.41 17.66
CA ARG A 56 -22.14 -4.61 18.05
C ARG A 56 -21.23 -5.84 17.96
N LYS A 57 -21.31 -6.70 18.98
CA LYS A 57 -20.55 -7.95 19.05
C LYS A 57 -20.92 -8.87 17.88
N GLY A 58 -19.96 -9.63 17.41
CA GLY A 58 -20.12 -10.58 16.32
C GLY A 58 -18.82 -10.75 15.54
N PHE A 59 -18.72 -11.83 14.76
CA PHE A 59 -17.52 -12.11 13.97
C PHE A 59 -17.20 -10.98 13.00
N ARG A 60 -15.92 -10.70 12.76
CA ARG A 60 -15.42 -9.76 11.75
C ARG A 60 -14.73 -10.54 10.63
N ARG A 61 -15.40 -11.60 10.20
CA ARG A 61 -14.90 -12.59 9.26
C ARG A 61 -15.68 -12.54 7.96
N VAL A 62 -14.97 -12.72 6.87
CA VAL A 62 -15.52 -13.07 5.56
C VAL A 62 -15.06 -14.47 5.17
N THR A 63 -15.96 -15.29 4.66
CA THR A 63 -15.65 -16.65 4.20
C THR A 63 -16.16 -16.86 2.78
N PHE A 64 -15.28 -17.35 1.91
CA PHE A 64 -15.61 -17.86 0.59
C PHE A 64 -15.53 -19.38 0.60
N TYR A 65 -16.55 -20.06 0.09
CA TYR A 65 -16.56 -21.50 -0.10
C TYR A 65 -17.01 -21.81 -1.53
N LEU A 66 -16.09 -22.33 -2.34
CA LEU A 66 -16.29 -22.61 -3.76
C LEU A 66 -16.39 -24.14 -3.96
N THR A 67 -17.57 -24.59 -4.35
CA THR A 67 -17.84 -25.98 -4.74
C THR A 67 -17.67 -26.16 -6.26
N SER A 68 -18.02 -27.34 -6.78
CA SER A 68 -18.01 -27.57 -8.23
C SER A 68 -18.98 -26.68 -9.01
N ASP A 69 -20.08 -26.25 -8.40
CA ASP A 69 -21.19 -25.56 -9.08
C ASP A 69 -21.68 -24.28 -8.39
N THR A 70 -21.16 -23.95 -7.20
CA THR A 70 -21.67 -22.84 -6.40
C THR A 70 -20.55 -22.15 -5.63
N LEU A 71 -20.52 -20.82 -5.68
CA LEU A 71 -19.72 -20.00 -4.77
C LEU A 71 -20.60 -19.43 -3.65
N LEU A 72 -20.26 -19.72 -2.40
CA LEU A 72 -20.86 -19.13 -1.21
C LEU A 72 -19.92 -18.06 -0.65
N LEU A 73 -20.44 -16.86 -0.41
CA LEU A 73 -19.87 -15.84 0.45
C LEU A 73 -20.67 -15.77 1.76
N SER A 74 -19.99 -15.73 2.90
CA SER A 74 -20.56 -15.45 4.21
C SER A 74 -19.83 -14.29 4.89
N HIS A 75 -20.59 -13.37 5.49
CA HIS A 75 -20.06 -12.33 6.38
C HIS A 75 -21.08 -11.95 7.46
N PHE A 76 -20.62 -11.27 8.51
CA PHE A 76 -21.43 -10.97 9.69
C PHE A 76 -21.69 -9.47 9.86
N GLY A 77 -22.02 -8.78 8.76
CA GLY A 77 -22.27 -7.33 8.76
C GLY A 77 -23.62 -6.93 9.38
N LYS A 78 -24.02 -5.66 9.25
CA LYS A 78 -25.42 -5.26 9.51
C LYS A 78 -26.33 -6.07 8.55
N PRO A 79 -27.39 -6.72 9.06
CA PRO A 79 -28.34 -7.41 8.19
C PRO A 79 -28.96 -6.47 7.15
N PHE A 80 -29.32 -7.03 6.00
CA PHE A 80 -29.93 -6.27 4.91
C PHE A 80 -31.21 -5.57 5.37
N ASP A 81 -31.38 -4.34 4.90
CA ASP A 81 -32.64 -3.64 4.93
C ASP A 81 -33.14 -3.35 3.51
N LYS A 82 -34.33 -2.75 3.39
CA LYS A 82 -34.92 -2.39 2.10
C LYS A 82 -33.99 -1.56 1.21
N ALA A 83 -33.16 -0.69 1.80
CA ALA A 83 -32.23 0.12 1.02
C ALA A 83 -31.10 -0.73 0.42
N ASP A 84 -30.64 -1.75 1.14
CA ASP A 84 -29.67 -2.74 0.64
C ASP A 84 -30.28 -3.58 -0.50
N VAL A 85 -31.53 -4.06 -0.37
CA VAL A 85 -32.24 -4.78 -1.45
C VAL A 85 -32.38 -3.92 -2.70
N CYS A 86 -32.87 -2.69 -2.55
CA CYS A 86 -32.97 -1.74 -3.67
C CYS A 86 -31.59 -1.42 -4.27
N GLY A 87 -30.54 -1.30 -3.44
CA GLY A 87 -29.18 -1.04 -3.87
C GLY A 87 -28.60 -2.15 -4.72
N VAL A 88 -28.72 -3.40 -4.25
CA VAL A 88 -28.26 -4.59 -4.99
C VAL A 88 -29.06 -4.80 -6.27
N CYS A 89 -30.34 -4.46 -6.30
CA CYS A 89 -31.19 -4.56 -7.48
C CYS A 89 -31.15 -3.31 -8.39
N GLY A 90 -30.45 -2.24 -8.02
CA GLY A 90 -30.35 -1.01 -8.82
C GLY A 90 -29.28 -1.08 -9.91
N ILE A 91 -29.40 -0.20 -10.92
CA ILE A 91 -28.40 0.06 -11.98
C ILE A 91 -27.85 1.50 -11.92
N ALA A 92 -28.48 2.37 -11.12
CA ALA A 92 -28.21 3.80 -11.15
C ALA A 92 -26.78 4.16 -10.68
N GLU A 93 -26.19 5.18 -11.31
CA GLU A 93 -25.12 5.98 -10.73
C GLU A 93 -25.64 6.55 -9.42
N SER A 94 -25.23 5.99 -8.29
CA SER A 94 -25.57 6.59 -7.01
C SER A 94 -24.90 7.97 -6.94
N THR A 95 -25.70 9.03 -6.91
CA THR A 95 -25.35 10.37 -6.40
C THR A 95 -25.16 10.32 -4.89
N LYS A 96 -24.35 9.38 -4.39
CA LYS A 96 -23.76 9.57 -3.06
C LYS A 96 -22.69 10.65 -3.22
N ASP A 97 -22.60 11.56 -2.25
CA ASP A 97 -21.65 12.67 -2.16
C ASP A 97 -20.37 12.42 -2.99
N ASN A 98 -19.88 13.44 -3.71
CA ASN A 98 -18.63 13.43 -4.49
C ASN A 98 -17.36 12.89 -3.74
N ASN A 99 -17.49 12.56 -2.46
CA ASN A 99 -16.46 12.10 -1.55
C ASN A 99 -16.70 10.67 -0.99
N SER A 100 -17.79 9.98 -1.33
CA SER A 100 -17.98 8.57 -1.00
C SER A 100 -17.48 7.68 -2.13
N ILE A 101 -16.41 6.94 -1.86
CA ILE A 101 -15.83 5.96 -2.79
C ILE A 101 -16.76 4.76 -2.81
N GLY A 102 -17.58 4.66 -3.86
CA GLY A 102 -18.45 3.51 -4.10
C GLY A 102 -19.74 3.87 -4.82
N ARG A 103 -19.88 3.41 -6.06
CA ARG A 103 -21.16 3.41 -6.78
C ARG A 103 -22.00 2.26 -6.24
N PHE A 104 -23.05 2.57 -5.47
CA PHE A 104 -23.95 1.53 -4.95
C PHE A 104 -24.68 0.86 -6.12
N GLY A 105 -24.56 -0.47 -6.23
CA GLY A 105 -25.31 -1.30 -7.20
C GLY A 105 -24.52 -1.77 -8.43
N ILE A 106 -23.58 -0.99 -8.97
CA ILE A 106 -22.80 -1.40 -10.17
C ILE A 106 -21.78 -2.48 -9.83
N GLY A 107 -21.05 -2.32 -8.71
CA GLY A 107 -20.02 -3.28 -8.31
C GLY A 107 -20.55 -4.69 -8.10
N PHE A 108 -21.74 -4.82 -7.50
CA PHE A 108 -22.39 -6.13 -7.33
C PHE A 108 -22.72 -6.81 -8.66
N LYS A 109 -22.97 -6.07 -9.76
CA LYS A 109 -23.32 -6.69 -11.04
C LYS A 109 -22.18 -7.51 -11.65
N SER A 110 -20.95 -7.29 -11.22
CA SER A 110 -19.80 -8.11 -11.64
C SER A 110 -19.96 -9.60 -11.32
N VAL A 111 -20.79 -9.97 -10.33
CA VAL A 111 -21.09 -11.40 -10.05
C VAL A 111 -21.77 -12.10 -11.24
N TYR A 112 -22.47 -11.34 -12.10
CA TYR A 112 -23.17 -11.90 -13.25
C TYR A 112 -22.22 -12.42 -14.36
N SER A 113 -20.92 -12.16 -14.22
CA SER A 113 -19.88 -12.84 -15.00
C SER A 113 -19.89 -14.35 -14.77
N PHE A 114 -20.30 -14.82 -13.59
CA PHE A 114 -20.24 -16.23 -13.19
C PHE A 114 -21.60 -16.82 -12.77
N THR A 115 -22.63 -16.01 -12.52
CA THR A 115 -23.98 -16.47 -12.19
C THR A 115 -25.06 -15.73 -12.98
N ASP A 116 -26.22 -16.34 -13.22
CA ASP A 116 -27.39 -15.63 -13.76
C ASP A 116 -28.40 -15.26 -12.67
N ARG A 117 -28.23 -15.79 -11.46
CA ARG A 117 -29.25 -15.75 -10.41
C ARG A 117 -28.63 -15.79 -9.02
N PRO A 118 -28.00 -14.69 -8.57
CA PRO A 118 -27.47 -14.61 -7.21
C PRO A 118 -28.61 -14.73 -6.18
N GLU A 119 -28.34 -15.45 -5.10
CA GLU A 119 -29.27 -15.68 -3.98
C GLU A 119 -28.71 -15.02 -2.72
N ILE A 120 -29.53 -14.27 -1.98
CA ILE A 120 -29.13 -13.47 -0.82
C ILE A 120 -30.02 -13.82 0.36
N HIS A 121 -29.37 -14.10 1.49
CA HIS A 121 -30.00 -14.47 2.74
C HIS A 121 -29.40 -13.64 3.88
N SER A 122 -30.15 -12.71 4.46
CA SER A 122 -29.65 -11.79 5.48
C SER A 122 -30.78 -11.25 6.35
N GLY A 123 -30.75 -11.53 7.66
CA GLY A 123 -31.80 -11.10 8.58
C GLY A 123 -33.19 -11.62 8.18
N ASP A 124 -34.09 -10.70 7.84
CA ASP A 124 -35.45 -11.00 7.36
C ASP A 124 -35.55 -11.11 5.82
N GLU A 125 -34.47 -10.81 5.10
CA GLU A 125 -34.44 -10.84 3.63
C GLU A 125 -33.91 -12.20 3.13
N ASP A 126 -34.67 -12.82 2.24
CA ASP A 126 -34.40 -14.12 1.62
C ASP A 126 -34.95 -14.05 0.18
N PHE A 127 -34.07 -13.71 -0.77
CA PHE A 127 -34.47 -13.44 -2.15
C PHE A 127 -33.37 -13.80 -3.16
N ILE A 128 -33.79 -14.00 -4.39
CA ILE A 128 -32.90 -14.07 -5.55
C ILE A 128 -33.04 -12.80 -6.39
N VAL A 129 -32.04 -12.52 -7.24
CA VAL A 129 -32.13 -11.43 -8.21
C VAL A 129 -32.16 -11.96 -9.63
N GLU A 130 -33.34 -11.92 -10.25
CA GLU A 130 -33.56 -12.28 -11.65
C GLU A 130 -33.36 -11.06 -12.55
N ASN A 131 -32.97 -11.27 -13.82
CA ASN A 131 -32.84 -10.21 -14.82
C ASN A 131 -32.06 -8.98 -14.34
N TYR A 132 -30.99 -9.19 -13.56
CA TYR A 132 -30.14 -8.17 -12.94
C TYR A 132 -30.79 -7.29 -11.87
N VAL A 133 -32.09 -7.01 -11.94
CA VAL A 133 -32.75 -5.96 -11.14
C VAL A 133 -34.04 -6.38 -10.46
N GLN A 134 -34.49 -7.63 -10.63
CA GLN A 134 -35.80 -8.07 -10.18
C GLN A 134 -35.64 -9.01 -8.97
N PRO A 135 -35.82 -8.50 -7.74
CA PRO A 135 -35.81 -9.36 -6.56
C PRO A 135 -37.06 -10.24 -6.53
N ARG A 136 -36.89 -11.51 -6.16
CA ARG A 136 -37.98 -12.45 -5.92
C ARG A 136 -37.72 -13.23 -4.63
N GLY A 137 -38.71 -13.23 -3.73
CA GLY A 137 -38.63 -13.95 -2.46
C GLY A 137 -38.48 -15.46 -2.64
N ILE A 138 -37.70 -16.09 -1.76
CA ILE A 138 -37.49 -17.53 -1.71
C ILE A 138 -37.65 -18.07 -0.28
N ALA A 139 -37.62 -19.40 -0.13
CA ALA A 139 -37.68 -20.03 1.18
C ALA A 139 -36.48 -19.64 2.05
N ARG A 140 -36.73 -19.45 3.35
CA ARG A 140 -35.69 -19.12 4.32
C ARG A 140 -34.64 -20.22 4.37
N LYS A 141 -33.38 -19.83 4.25
CA LYS A 141 -32.23 -20.73 4.42
C LYS A 141 -31.71 -20.64 5.85
N GLU A 142 -31.42 -21.78 6.46
CA GLU A 142 -30.81 -21.85 7.79
C GLU A 142 -29.41 -21.21 7.78
N ARG A 143 -29.15 -20.37 8.77
CA ARG A 143 -27.93 -19.56 8.91
C ARG A 143 -27.79 -19.04 10.34
N HIS A 144 -26.61 -18.56 10.70
CA HIS A 144 -26.44 -17.86 11.98
C HIS A 144 -27.23 -16.52 11.98
N PRO A 145 -27.78 -16.06 13.13
CA PRO A 145 -28.69 -14.90 13.16
C PRO A 145 -28.17 -13.61 12.50
N ASP A 146 -26.89 -13.29 12.71
CA ASP A 146 -26.21 -12.11 12.14
C ASP A 146 -25.48 -12.39 10.83
N GLU A 147 -25.65 -13.58 10.25
CA GLU A 147 -24.98 -13.98 9.02
C GLU A 147 -25.72 -13.50 7.79
N THR A 148 -24.96 -12.91 6.87
CA THR A 148 -25.36 -12.67 5.49
C THR A 148 -24.68 -13.72 4.61
N MET A 149 -25.49 -14.53 3.92
CA MET A 149 -25.01 -15.47 2.92
C MET A 149 -25.39 -14.97 1.53
N ILE A 150 -24.42 -14.95 0.62
CA ILE A 150 -24.63 -14.70 -0.80
C ILE A 150 -24.18 -15.96 -1.56
N LEU A 151 -25.13 -16.63 -2.20
CA LEU A 151 -24.87 -17.81 -3.02
C LEU A 151 -24.89 -17.40 -4.48
N LEU A 152 -23.86 -17.82 -5.21
CA LEU A 152 -23.72 -17.60 -6.63
C LEU A 152 -23.67 -18.98 -7.30
N PRO A 153 -24.82 -19.52 -7.74
CA PRO A 153 -24.85 -20.71 -8.59
C PRO A 153 -24.08 -20.41 -9.88
N LEU A 154 -23.04 -21.19 -10.16
CA LEU A 154 -22.18 -21.00 -11.33
C LEU A 154 -22.93 -21.39 -12.59
N LYS A 155 -22.65 -20.68 -13.68
CA LYS A 155 -23.19 -21.00 -15.01
C LYS A 155 -22.71 -22.38 -15.45
N SER A 156 -23.65 -23.27 -15.78
CA SER A 156 -23.34 -24.67 -16.11
C SER A 156 -22.54 -24.84 -17.41
N ASP A 157 -22.59 -23.85 -18.30
CA ASP A 157 -21.83 -23.80 -19.55
C ASP A 157 -20.43 -23.18 -19.39
N ASP A 158 -20.12 -22.59 -18.23
CA ASP A 158 -18.82 -21.99 -17.94
C ASP A 158 -17.89 -22.98 -17.21
N THR A 159 -17.18 -23.77 -18.00
CA THR A 159 -16.20 -24.75 -17.48
C THR A 159 -14.93 -24.12 -16.88
N THR A 160 -14.67 -22.82 -17.10
CA THR A 160 -13.46 -22.14 -16.58
C THR A 160 -13.70 -21.42 -15.26
N ALA A 161 -14.97 -21.16 -14.90
CA ALA A 161 -15.38 -20.43 -13.70
C ALA A 161 -14.62 -20.81 -12.43
N ARG A 162 -14.63 -22.09 -12.06
CA ARG A 162 -14.01 -22.57 -10.81
C ARG A 162 -12.50 -22.26 -10.78
N GLN A 163 -11.80 -22.49 -11.88
CA GLN A 163 -10.36 -22.26 -11.97
C GLN A 163 -10.04 -20.76 -11.91
N GLU A 164 -10.82 -19.93 -12.62
CA GLU A 164 -10.67 -18.47 -12.60
C GLU A 164 -10.87 -17.91 -11.19
N ILE A 165 -11.97 -18.28 -10.51
CA ILE A 165 -12.27 -17.84 -9.14
C ILE A 165 -11.18 -18.30 -8.16
N THR A 166 -10.73 -19.55 -8.26
CA THR A 166 -9.64 -20.08 -7.41
C THR A 166 -8.35 -19.28 -7.62
N ASN A 167 -8.02 -18.93 -8.86
CA ASN A 167 -6.88 -18.06 -9.14
C ASN A 167 -7.10 -16.63 -8.60
N GLY A 168 -8.33 -16.13 -8.62
CA GLY A 168 -8.72 -14.86 -7.99
C GLY A 168 -8.46 -14.88 -6.48
N PHE A 169 -8.81 -15.95 -5.77
CA PHE A 169 -8.50 -16.09 -4.35
C PHE A 169 -7.00 -16.11 -4.06
N LYS A 170 -6.20 -16.81 -4.88
CA LYS A 170 -4.74 -16.81 -4.76
C LYS A 170 -4.13 -15.42 -5.01
N ARG A 171 -4.75 -14.60 -5.86
CA ARG A 171 -4.33 -13.21 -6.09
C ARG A 171 -4.69 -12.26 -4.95
N LEU A 172 -5.68 -12.60 -4.12
CA LEU A 172 -6.11 -11.76 -3.00
C LEU A 172 -4.94 -11.47 -2.07
N GLY A 173 -4.23 -12.53 -1.66
CA GLY A 173 -3.06 -12.46 -0.78
C GLY A 173 -3.35 -11.86 0.60
N PRO A 174 -2.35 -11.87 1.51
CA PRO A 174 -2.51 -11.32 2.86
C PRO A 174 -2.66 -9.80 2.89
N SER A 175 -2.05 -9.08 1.94
CA SER A 175 -2.08 -7.62 1.90
C SER A 175 -3.49 -7.05 1.68
N ALA A 176 -4.44 -7.85 1.17
CA ALA A 176 -5.84 -7.45 1.06
C ALA A 176 -6.49 -7.09 2.40
N LEU A 177 -6.00 -7.65 3.52
CA LEU A 177 -6.49 -7.30 4.85
C LEU A 177 -5.86 -6.01 5.40
N LEU A 178 -4.64 -5.65 4.99
CA LEU A 178 -3.80 -4.66 5.67
C LEU A 178 -4.54 -3.34 5.95
N PHE A 179 -5.22 -2.83 4.92
CA PHE A 179 -5.92 -1.53 4.93
C PHE A 179 -7.44 -1.63 5.21
N LEU A 180 -7.96 -2.85 5.42
CA LEU A 180 -9.33 -3.03 5.88
C LEU A 180 -9.43 -2.66 7.37
N ARG A 181 -10.54 -2.05 7.74
CA ARG A 181 -10.78 -1.52 9.10
C ARG A 181 -11.77 -2.36 9.89
N HIS A 182 -12.66 -3.05 9.18
CA HIS A 182 -13.79 -3.73 9.80
C HIS A 182 -13.71 -5.25 9.67
N ILE A 183 -13.14 -5.76 8.58
CA ILE A 183 -12.78 -7.17 8.41
C ILE A 183 -11.45 -7.46 9.12
N GLU A 184 -11.46 -8.48 9.98
CA GLU A 184 -10.29 -8.97 10.73
C GLU A 184 -9.80 -10.32 10.20
N GLU A 185 -10.65 -11.07 9.49
CA GLU A 185 -10.33 -12.39 8.96
C GLU A 185 -10.96 -12.60 7.59
N ILE A 186 -10.15 -13.12 6.66
CA ILE A 186 -10.62 -13.64 5.37
C ILE A 186 -10.25 -15.11 5.28
N LYS A 187 -11.25 -15.95 5.01
CA LYS A 187 -11.07 -17.37 4.69
C LYS A 187 -11.59 -17.63 3.29
N TRP A 188 -10.87 -18.43 2.52
CA TRP A 188 -11.36 -18.98 1.26
C TRP A 188 -11.00 -20.45 1.16
N ASP A 189 -11.89 -21.24 0.56
CA ASP A 189 -11.73 -22.68 0.37
C ASP A 189 -12.38 -23.05 -0.97
N ALA A 190 -11.58 -23.64 -1.86
CA ALA A 190 -12.00 -24.15 -3.16
C ALA A 190 -12.05 -25.68 -3.12
N GLU A 191 -12.96 -26.21 -2.29
CA GLU A 191 -13.33 -27.62 -2.09
C GLU A 191 -12.27 -28.61 -2.56
N GLY A 192 -11.24 -28.82 -1.75
CA GLY A 192 -10.18 -29.81 -1.99
C GLY A 192 -9.05 -29.40 -2.92
N ASP A 193 -9.18 -28.28 -3.67
CA ASP A 193 -8.10 -27.79 -4.56
C ASP A 193 -7.10 -26.93 -3.81
N SER A 194 -7.60 -25.89 -3.13
CA SER A 194 -6.78 -24.97 -2.34
C SER A 194 -7.62 -24.18 -1.36
N TYR A 195 -6.99 -23.69 -0.31
CA TYR A 195 -7.57 -22.86 0.74
C TYR A 195 -6.55 -21.79 1.16
N GLY A 196 -7.07 -20.72 1.75
CA GLY A 196 -6.27 -19.70 2.40
C GLY A 196 -7.02 -19.11 3.59
N VAL A 197 -6.26 -18.78 4.63
CA VAL A 197 -6.75 -18.09 5.82
C VAL A 197 -5.80 -16.94 6.09
N TYR A 198 -6.36 -15.73 6.22
CA TYR A 198 -5.62 -14.52 6.56
C TYR A 198 -6.26 -13.87 7.78
N LEU A 199 -5.42 -13.43 8.71
CA LEU A 199 -5.81 -12.85 9.99
C LEU A 199 -5.04 -11.55 10.19
N ARG A 200 -5.77 -10.47 10.51
CA ARG A 200 -5.22 -9.16 10.82
C ARG A 200 -5.27 -8.91 12.33
N SER A 201 -4.14 -8.56 12.92
CA SER A 201 -4.08 -8.15 14.32
C SER A 201 -4.86 -6.86 14.55
N HIS A 202 -5.24 -6.63 15.80
CA HIS A 202 -5.65 -5.28 16.20
C HIS A 202 -4.44 -4.35 16.06
N PRO A 203 -4.60 -3.14 15.47
CA PRO A 203 -3.48 -2.22 15.33
C PRO A 203 -2.93 -1.79 16.69
N GLU A 204 -1.62 -1.89 16.85
CA GLU A 204 -0.90 -1.43 18.03
C GLU A 204 -0.42 0.00 17.79
N SER A 205 -0.93 0.97 18.56
CA SER A 205 -0.50 2.35 18.44
C SER A 205 0.93 2.54 18.96
N LEU A 206 1.80 3.07 18.11
CA LEU A 206 3.19 3.43 18.47
C LEU A 206 3.37 4.96 18.59
N GLY A 207 2.30 5.72 18.35
CA GLY A 207 2.29 7.17 18.32
C GLY A 207 0.97 7.73 17.77
N PRO A 208 0.87 9.07 17.59
CA PRO A 208 -0.38 9.73 17.19
C PRO A 208 -0.84 9.39 15.76
N ASN A 209 0.11 9.14 14.86
CA ASN A 209 -0.12 8.88 13.44
C ASN A 209 0.60 7.62 12.93
N VAL A 210 0.98 6.71 13.84
CA VAL A 210 1.72 5.49 13.51
C VAL A 210 1.22 4.31 14.33
N GLN A 211 1.05 3.19 13.64
CA GLN A 211 0.59 1.93 14.23
C GLN A 211 1.36 0.76 13.62
N ARG A 212 1.51 -0.31 14.41
CA ARG A 212 1.99 -1.60 13.94
C ARG A 212 0.80 -2.53 13.67
N ILE A 213 0.80 -3.14 12.50
CA ILE A 213 -0.20 -4.13 12.10
C ILE A 213 0.52 -5.40 11.67
N THR A 214 0.02 -6.52 12.16
CA THR A 214 0.53 -7.85 11.87
C THR A 214 -0.54 -8.59 11.06
N VAL A 215 -0.15 -9.09 9.88
CA VAL A 215 -1.01 -9.94 9.05
C VAL A 215 -0.38 -11.31 8.98
N THR A 216 -1.09 -12.28 9.55
CA THR A 216 -0.69 -13.69 9.52
C THR A 216 -1.54 -14.44 8.51
N GLY A 217 -1.01 -15.51 7.95
CA GLY A 217 -1.78 -16.33 7.05
C GLY A 217 -1.18 -17.68 6.74
N GLN A 218 -2.01 -18.50 6.12
CA GLN A 218 -1.66 -19.84 5.67
C GLN A 218 -2.38 -20.12 4.35
N GLU A 219 -1.67 -20.73 3.40
CA GLU A 219 -2.20 -21.22 2.14
C GLU A 219 -1.80 -22.68 1.95
N SER A 220 -2.58 -23.46 1.19
CA SER A 220 -2.42 -24.94 1.08
C SER A 220 -1.03 -25.46 0.73
N SER A 221 -0.18 -24.64 0.10
CA SER A 221 1.16 -25.00 -0.35
C SER A 221 2.26 -24.12 0.23
N GLN A 222 1.96 -23.29 1.23
CA GLN A 222 2.91 -22.37 1.85
C GLN A 222 2.98 -22.63 3.36
N GLN A 223 4.17 -22.40 3.94
CA GLN A 223 4.27 -22.34 5.40
C GLN A 223 3.44 -21.16 5.92
N GLU A 224 2.99 -21.27 7.16
CA GLU A 224 2.45 -20.13 7.87
C GLU A 224 3.44 -18.97 7.80
N PHE A 225 2.94 -17.80 7.48
CA PHE A 225 3.74 -16.60 7.37
C PHE A 225 3.18 -15.52 8.28
N ASP A 226 4.09 -14.63 8.68
CA ASP A 226 3.77 -13.42 9.42
C ASP A 226 4.38 -12.21 8.72
N GLN A 227 3.56 -11.20 8.46
CA GLN A 227 3.98 -9.93 7.88
C GLN A 227 3.70 -8.80 8.87
N ASN A 228 4.76 -8.12 9.29
CA ASN A 228 4.68 -6.98 10.20
C ASN A 228 4.82 -5.69 9.41
N TRP A 229 3.98 -4.70 9.73
CA TRP A 229 3.87 -3.45 8.99
C TRP A 229 3.89 -2.26 9.94
N LEU A 230 4.73 -1.25 9.64
CA LEU A 230 4.58 0.09 10.20
C LEU A 230 3.69 0.90 9.27
N VAL A 231 2.51 1.25 9.75
CA VAL A 231 1.51 2.02 9.00
C VAL A 231 1.42 3.42 9.59
N PHE A 232 1.82 4.40 8.81
CA PHE A 232 1.61 5.81 9.13
C PHE A 232 0.32 6.26 8.47
N HIS A 233 -0.48 7.07 9.17
CA HIS A 233 -1.81 7.46 8.69
C HIS A 233 -2.11 8.92 8.97
N ARG A 234 -2.84 9.57 8.06
CA ARG A 234 -3.34 10.94 8.21
C ARG A 234 -4.77 11.05 7.76
N LYS A 235 -5.63 11.55 8.64
CA LYS A 235 -7.03 11.86 8.32
C LYS A 235 -7.10 13.02 7.34
N ILE A 236 -7.96 12.86 6.32
CA ILE A 236 -8.21 13.88 5.31
C ILE A 236 -9.60 14.47 5.54
N PHE A 237 -9.66 15.80 5.50
CA PHE A 237 -10.87 16.59 5.69
C PHE A 237 -11.14 17.44 4.46
N VAL A 238 -12.41 17.62 4.12
CA VAL A 238 -12.84 18.60 3.11
C VAL A 238 -13.40 19.85 3.77
N PHE A 239 -13.76 20.86 2.96
CA PHE A 239 -14.51 22.04 3.42
C PHE A 239 -15.66 21.64 4.35
N GLU A 240 -15.85 22.41 5.44
CA GLU A 240 -16.75 22.10 6.57
C GLU A 240 -16.24 21.04 7.58
N ASN A 241 -14.94 20.70 7.57
CA ASN A 241 -14.32 19.76 8.52
C ASN A 241 -14.92 18.33 8.49
N LYS A 242 -15.53 17.94 7.36
CA LYS A 242 -16.02 16.57 7.17
C LYS A 242 -14.85 15.64 6.85
N GLU A 243 -14.60 14.66 7.71
CA GLU A 243 -13.63 13.58 7.46
C GLU A 243 -14.12 12.73 6.27
N VAL A 244 -13.27 12.58 5.26
CA VAL A 244 -13.60 11.80 4.05
C VAL A 244 -12.83 10.48 3.96
N GLY A 245 -11.75 10.36 4.72
CA GLY A 245 -10.93 9.15 4.76
C GLY A 245 -9.59 9.43 5.42
N GLN A 246 -8.63 8.55 5.17
CA GLN A 246 -7.25 8.75 5.58
C GLN A 246 -6.31 8.29 4.47
N VAL A 247 -5.18 8.97 4.30
CA VAL A 247 -4.04 8.47 3.53
C VAL A 247 -3.12 7.68 4.45
N GLU A 248 -2.52 6.63 3.94
CA GLU A 248 -1.65 5.73 4.69
C GLU A 248 -0.41 5.37 3.87
N VAL A 249 0.74 5.29 4.55
CA VAL A 249 1.97 4.70 4.00
C VAL A 249 2.40 3.54 4.88
N ALA A 250 2.60 2.36 4.30
CA ALA A 250 2.86 1.13 5.03
C ALA A 250 4.21 0.52 4.63
N PHE A 251 5.16 0.55 5.56
CA PHE A 251 6.47 -0.09 5.43
C PHE A 251 6.42 -1.51 5.97
N SER A 252 6.85 -2.49 5.17
CA SER A 252 7.08 -3.85 5.65
C SER A 252 8.29 -3.85 6.58
N ILE A 253 8.20 -4.53 7.71
CA ILE A 253 9.26 -4.63 8.71
C ILE A 253 9.51 -6.07 9.14
N GLN A 254 10.77 -6.35 9.47
CA GLN A 254 11.20 -7.64 10.02
C GLN A 254 12.21 -7.42 11.14
N HIS A 255 12.26 -8.35 12.10
CA HIS A 255 13.33 -8.34 13.09
C HIS A 255 14.69 -8.47 12.41
N ASP A 256 15.63 -7.64 12.83
CA ASP A 256 17.02 -7.70 12.38
C ASP A 256 17.65 -9.02 12.87
N ASN A 257 18.17 -9.80 11.93
CA ASN A 257 18.82 -11.08 12.21
C ASN A 257 20.09 -10.90 13.08
N ASP A 258 20.76 -9.75 12.99
CA ASP A 258 21.99 -9.47 13.72
C ASP A 258 21.74 -8.82 15.09
N LYS A 259 20.54 -8.26 15.32
CA LYS A 259 20.14 -7.56 16.55
C LYS A 259 18.67 -7.84 16.86
N SER A 260 18.41 -8.87 17.67
CA SER A 260 17.07 -9.40 17.99
C SER A 260 16.02 -8.35 18.38
N ASP A 261 16.43 -7.22 18.94
CA ASP A 261 15.52 -6.20 19.49
C ASP A 261 15.25 -5.03 18.52
N ARG A 262 15.77 -5.06 17.28
CA ARG A 262 15.58 -3.99 16.30
C ARG A 262 14.75 -4.43 15.09
N TRP A 263 13.87 -3.53 14.65
CA TRP A 263 13.12 -3.69 13.41
C TRP A 263 13.89 -3.06 12.26
N SER A 264 13.89 -3.74 11.12
CA SER A 264 14.44 -3.26 9.85
C SER A 264 13.33 -3.19 8.81
N VAL A 265 13.35 -2.14 7.97
CA VAL A 265 12.40 -2.02 6.86
C VAL A 265 12.84 -2.94 5.71
N GLN A 266 11.89 -3.66 5.14
CA GLN A 266 12.09 -4.53 3.99
C GLN A 266 11.46 -3.89 2.75
N PRO A 267 12.26 -3.38 1.79
CA PRO A 267 11.73 -2.79 0.57
C PRO A 267 10.89 -3.78 -0.23
N LEU A 268 9.73 -3.33 -0.67
CA LEU A 268 8.87 -4.10 -1.56
C LEU A 268 9.40 -4.08 -3.00
N ALA A 269 9.36 -5.22 -3.66
CA ALA A 269 9.69 -5.32 -5.09
C ALA A 269 8.63 -4.66 -5.99
N THR A 270 7.37 -4.66 -5.55
CA THR A 270 6.25 -4.02 -6.25
C THR A 270 5.36 -3.28 -5.25
N SER A 271 4.81 -2.15 -5.68
CA SER A 271 4.03 -1.24 -4.83
C SER A 271 2.86 -0.64 -5.62
N PRO A 272 1.80 -1.43 -5.88
CA PRO A 272 0.58 -0.88 -6.46
C PRO A 272 -0.05 0.14 -5.50
N LEU A 273 -0.62 1.21 -6.05
CA LEU A 273 -1.47 2.11 -5.29
C LEU A 273 -2.68 1.31 -4.78
N VAL A 274 -3.02 1.47 -3.51
CA VAL A 274 -4.16 0.79 -2.90
C VAL A 274 -5.32 1.77 -2.70
N VAL A 275 -6.49 1.40 -3.21
CA VAL A 275 -7.75 2.12 -2.97
C VAL A 275 -8.75 1.10 -2.43
N PHE A 276 -8.67 0.85 -1.11
CA PHE A 276 -9.13 -0.37 -0.43
C PHE A 276 -8.40 -1.64 -0.87
N PHE A 277 -8.30 -1.86 -2.18
CA PHE A 277 -7.57 -2.97 -2.79
C PHE A 277 -6.54 -2.48 -3.81
N PRO A 278 -5.54 -3.31 -4.16
CA PRO A 278 -4.52 -2.95 -5.14
C PRO A 278 -5.11 -2.55 -6.49
N THR A 279 -4.59 -1.47 -7.06
CA THR A 279 -4.88 -0.99 -8.42
C THR A 279 -3.74 -1.39 -9.37
N VAL A 280 -3.88 -1.16 -10.68
CA VAL A 280 -2.81 -1.41 -11.66
C VAL A 280 -1.75 -0.31 -11.68
N VAL A 281 -1.97 0.77 -10.91
CA VAL A 281 -1.10 1.95 -10.86
C VAL A 281 0.09 1.66 -9.97
N SER A 282 1.29 1.51 -10.56
CA SER A 282 2.53 1.41 -9.79
C SER A 282 2.90 2.75 -9.17
N THR A 283 3.22 2.74 -7.86
CA THR A 283 3.76 3.92 -7.17
C THR A 283 5.27 4.06 -7.33
N ASN A 284 5.96 2.99 -7.75
CA ASN A 284 7.42 2.91 -7.87
C ASN A 284 8.17 3.16 -6.55
N LEU A 285 7.57 2.81 -5.43
CA LEU A 285 8.11 2.95 -4.07
C LEU A 285 8.44 1.57 -3.49
N GLY A 286 9.23 1.52 -2.41
CA GLY A 286 9.48 0.28 -1.66
C GLY A 286 8.48 0.03 -0.52
N PHE A 287 7.35 0.74 -0.51
CA PHE A 287 6.29 0.63 0.50
C PHE A 287 4.92 0.81 -0.15
N LEU A 288 3.84 0.46 0.56
CA LEU A 288 2.47 0.61 0.03
C LEU A 288 1.91 1.98 0.36
N VAL A 289 1.23 2.59 -0.63
CA VAL A 289 0.44 3.81 -0.45
C VAL A 289 -1.03 3.44 -0.55
N GLN A 290 -1.81 3.89 0.43
CA GLN A 290 -3.25 3.79 0.41
C GLN A 290 -3.88 5.18 0.61
N GLY A 291 -5.02 5.41 -0.03
CA GLY A 291 -5.81 6.60 0.26
C GLY A 291 -7.18 6.59 -0.39
N PRO A 292 -8.02 7.59 -0.11
CA PRO A 292 -9.35 7.73 -0.69
C PRO A 292 -9.30 8.31 -2.12
N TYR A 293 -8.47 7.72 -2.99
CA TYR A 293 -8.33 8.16 -4.38
C TYR A 293 -9.59 7.88 -5.20
N ARG A 294 -9.89 8.77 -6.14
CA ARG A 294 -10.94 8.59 -7.14
C ARG A 294 -10.40 7.75 -8.29
N THR A 295 -11.01 6.58 -8.46
CA THR A 295 -10.67 5.65 -9.53
C THR A 295 -11.54 5.81 -10.77
N THR A 296 -11.12 5.18 -11.86
CA THR A 296 -11.96 4.87 -13.03
C THR A 296 -13.19 4.04 -12.64
N PRO A 297 -14.21 3.93 -13.52
CA PRO A 297 -15.36 3.04 -13.30
C PRO A 297 -15.00 1.58 -13.03
N SER A 298 -13.92 1.08 -13.64
CA SER A 298 -13.33 -0.26 -13.46
C SER A 298 -12.52 -0.41 -12.17
N ARG A 299 -12.30 0.68 -11.42
CA ARG A 299 -11.58 0.74 -10.13
C ARG A 299 -10.13 0.25 -10.14
N ASP A 300 -9.57 0.11 -11.33
CA ASP A 300 -8.22 -0.38 -11.57
C ASP A 300 -7.20 0.75 -11.74
N ASN A 301 -7.64 1.96 -12.07
CA ASN A 301 -6.77 3.09 -12.39
C ASN A 301 -7.30 4.41 -11.77
N ILE A 302 -6.49 5.46 -11.77
CA ILE A 302 -6.85 6.79 -11.27
C ILE A 302 -6.64 7.86 -12.35
N MET A 303 -7.42 8.93 -12.29
CA MET A 303 -7.29 10.05 -13.22
C MET A 303 -6.16 10.99 -12.77
N TYR A 304 -5.19 11.23 -13.65
CA TYR A 304 -4.00 12.07 -13.38
C TYR A 304 -4.34 13.55 -13.12
N ASN A 305 -5.30 14.11 -13.87
CA ASN A 305 -5.70 15.52 -13.78
C ASN A 305 -6.82 15.78 -12.75
N ASP A 306 -7.20 14.79 -11.94
CA ASP A 306 -8.22 14.98 -10.92
C ASP A 306 -7.62 15.75 -9.72
N PRO A 307 -8.15 16.95 -9.36
CA PRO A 307 -7.57 17.77 -8.30
C PRO A 307 -7.60 17.11 -6.93
N TRP A 308 -8.56 16.21 -6.70
CA TRP A 308 -8.66 15.48 -5.44
C TRP A 308 -7.52 14.45 -5.31
N ASN A 309 -7.26 13.68 -6.35
CA ASN A 309 -6.13 12.75 -6.39
C ASN A 309 -4.79 13.48 -6.25
N GLN A 310 -4.62 14.64 -6.89
CA GLN A 310 -3.41 15.47 -6.75
C GLN A 310 -3.21 15.93 -5.30
N HIS A 311 -4.26 16.44 -4.66
CA HIS A 311 -4.24 16.81 -3.23
C HIS A 311 -3.84 15.62 -2.34
N LEU A 312 -4.38 14.42 -2.58
CA LEU A 312 -4.03 13.23 -1.80
C LEU A 312 -2.56 12.81 -1.97
N VAL A 313 -1.97 13.01 -3.15
CA VAL A 313 -0.53 12.75 -3.35
C VAL A 313 0.32 13.72 -2.54
N GLU A 314 -0.03 15.01 -2.49
CA GLU A 314 0.67 16.00 -1.67
C GLU A 314 0.60 15.68 -0.16
N GLU A 315 -0.58 15.25 0.30
CA GLU A 315 -0.78 14.79 1.68
C GLU A 315 0.03 13.54 1.98
N THR A 316 0.08 12.59 1.04
CA THR A 316 0.91 11.37 1.15
C THR A 316 2.40 11.73 1.22
N ALA A 317 2.86 12.68 0.41
CA ALA A 317 4.25 13.11 0.42
C ALA A 317 4.65 13.79 1.72
N SER A 318 3.77 14.64 2.25
CA SER A 318 3.96 15.28 3.55
C SER A 318 3.97 14.25 4.69
N LEU A 319 3.06 13.27 4.66
CA LEU A 319 3.02 12.17 5.62
C LEU A 319 4.29 11.30 5.55
N LEU A 320 4.83 11.06 4.35
CA LEU A 320 6.08 10.32 4.17
C LEU A 320 7.27 11.03 4.83
N VAL A 321 7.35 12.36 4.72
CA VAL A 321 8.41 13.14 5.43
C VAL A 321 8.26 13.00 6.94
N GLU A 322 7.04 13.02 7.48
CA GLU A 322 6.79 12.76 8.90
C GLU A 322 7.18 11.32 9.29
N ALA A 323 6.87 10.33 8.45
CA ALA A 323 7.28 8.95 8.66
C ALA A 323 8.80 8.82 8.70
N LEU A 324 9.54 9.49 7.80
CA LEU A 324 11.00 9.51 7.81
C LEU A 324 11.57 10.14 9.10
N LYS A 325 10.98 11.24 9.59
CA LYS A 325 11.35 11.84 10.88
C LYS A 325 11.15 10.86 12.03
N TRP A 326 10.02 10.16 12.03
CA TRP A 326 9.74 9.18 13.08
C TRP A 326 10.70 7.99 13.00
N LEU A 327 10.95 7.43 11.81
CA LEU A 327 11.90 6.33 11.60
C LEU A 327 13.32 6.72 12.03
N ARG A 328 13.72 7.97 11.79
CA ARG A 328 14.97 8.55 12.29
C ARG A 328 15.01 8.55 13.82
N ASP A 329 13.97 9.08 14.46
CA ASP A 329 13.91 9.22 15.91
C ASP A 329 13.87 7.85 16.62
N GLN A 330 13.37 6.82 15.95
CA GLN A 330 13.41 5.43 16.41
C GLN A 330 14.68 4.66 16.01
N THR A 331 15.65 5.31 15.33
CA THR A 331 16.88 4.67 14.83
C THR A 331 16.66 3.52 13.85
N ILE A 332 15.54 3.56 13.11
CA ILE A 332 15.15 2.59 12.07
C ILE A 332 15.54 3.11 10.67
N LEU A 333 15.67 4.42 10.49
CA LEU A 333 16.05 5.01 9.20
C LEU A 333 17.46 4.59 8.80
N ASP A 334 17.54 3.69 7.82
CA ASP A 334 18.78 3.13 7.29
C ASP A 334 18.77 3.12 5.75
N THR A 335 19.75 2.48 5.11
CA THR A 335 19.79 2.37 3.64
C THR A 335 18.61 1.56 3.07
N SER A 336 18.04 0.62 3.82
CA SER A 336 16.85 -0.11 3.41
C SER A 336 15.63 0.81 3.33
N VAL A 337 15.45 1.71 4.30
CA VAL A 337 14.41 2.75 4.20
C VAL A 337 14.65 3.67 3.02
N LEU A 338 15.89 4.12 2.80
CA LEU A 338 16.22 5.00 1.66
C LEU A 338 15.93 4.34 0.31
N ARG A 339 16.15 3.02 0.16
CA ARG A 339 15.76 2.27 -1.05
C ARG A 339 14.27 2.30 -1.33
N CYS A 340 13.45 2.57 -0.33
CA CYS A 340 12.00 2.62 -0.52
C CYS A 340 11.51 3.95 -1.10
N LEU A 341 12.38 4.97 -1.16
CA LEU A 341 12.05 6.33 -1.55
C LEU A 341 12.01 6.51 -3.08
N PRO A 342 11.42 7.61 -3.58
CA PRO A 342 11.41 7.93 -5.00
C PRO A 342 12.81 8.35 -5.49
N LEU A 343 13.70 7.38 -5.76
CA LEU A 343 15.11 7.64 -6.13
C LEU A 343 15.31 7.91 -7.62
N GLU A 344 14.44 7.40 -8.50
CA GLU A 344 14.61 7.49 -9.96
C GLU A 344 13.69 8.54 -10.57
N ARG A 345 14.20 9.75 -10.83
CA ARG A 345 13.42 10.88 -11.38
C ARG A 345 12.54 10.50 -12.57
N ASP A 346 13.06 9.73 -13.51
CA ASP A 346 12.34 9.34 -14.74
C ASP A 346 11.07 8.54 -14.46
N LYS A 347 11.03 7.75 -13.38
CA LYS A 347 9.82 7.01 -12.96
C LYS A 347 8.72 7.91 -12.40
N PHE A 348 9.04 9.16 -12.06
CA PHE A 348 8.12 10.12 -11.44
C PHE A 348 7.77 11.32 -12.32
N SER A 349 8.64 11.72 -13.26
CA SER A 349 8.47 12.94 -14.08
C SER A 349 7.13 13.07 -14.82
N ASN A 350 6.50 11.96 -15.21
CA ASN A 350 5.20 11.93 -15.89
C ASN A 350 4.12 11.18 -15.09
N SER A 351 4.33 11.02 -13.78
CA SER A 351 3.44 10.29 -12.87
C SER A 351 2.70 11.26 -11.96
N ILE A 352 1.48 10.90 -11.54
CA ILE A 352 0.74 11.69 -10.54
C ILE A 352 1.52 11.81 -9.23
N PHE A 353 2.46 10.89 -9.01
CA PHE A 353 3.36 10.83 -7.87
C PHE A 353 4.59 11.76 -7.98
N ALA A 354 4.70 12.60 -9.01
CA ALA A 354 5.79 13.60 -9.10
C ALA A 354 5.98 14.44 -7.82
N PRO A 355 4.92 14.91 -7.12
CA PRO A 355 5.08 15.65 -5.87
C PRO A 355 5.80 14.86 -4.76
N LEU A 356 5.67 13.52 -4.72
CA LEU A 356 6.41 12.69 -3.76
C LEU A 356 7.91 12.84 -3.95
N PHE A 357 8.38 12.81 -5.20
CA PHE A 357 9.79 12.97 -5.52
C PHE A 357 10.30 14.33 -5.04
N ASP A 358 9.63 15.43 -5.41
CA ASP A 358 10.12 16.78 -5.12
C ASP A 358 10.08 17.12 -3.63
N ILE A 359 9.01 16.73 -2.92
CA ILE A 359 8.86 16.99 -1.48
C ILE A 359 9.87 16.18 -0.68
N VAL A 360 10.04 14.89 -0.97
CA VAL A 360 11.03 14.04 -0.29
C VAL A 360 12.44 14.51 -0.58
N ARG A 361 12.75 14.84 -1.84
CA ARG A 361 14.05 15.41 -2.22
C ARG A 361 14.35 16.66 -1.42
N ASN A 362 13.39 17.59 -1.33
CA ASN A 362 13.56 18.82 -0.57
C ASN A 362 13.79 18.56 0.93
N ALA A 363 13.09 17.58 1.50
CA ALA A 363 13.29 17.18 2.89
C ALA A 363 14.70 16.59 3.12
N LEU A 364 15.17 15.68 2.26
CA LEU A 364 16.53 15.10 2.36
C LEU A 364 17.64 16.16 2.23
N ILE A 365 17.41 17.23 1.46
CA ILE A 365 18.35 18.35 1.30
C ILE A 365 18.51 19.13 2.61
N HIS A 366 17.40 19.45 3.28
CA HIS A 366 17.38 20.43 4.37
C HIS A 366 17.31 19.83 5.78
N GLU A 367 16.80 18.60 5.91
CA GLU A 367 16.57 17.96 7.19
C GLU A 367 17.55 16.81 7.44
N PRO A 368 17.90 16.50 8.70
CA PRO A 368 18.81 15.40 9.03
C PRO A 368 18.11 14.06 8.83
N LEU A 369 18.04 13.61 7.57
CA LEU A 369 17.34 12.38 7.14
C LEU A 369 18.25 11.43 6.35
N LEU A 370 19.54 11.72 6.20
CA LEU A 370 20.51 10.80 5.60
C LEU A 370 21.38 10.16 6.69
N PRO A 371 21.55 8.83 6.72
CA PRO A 371 22.41 8.16 7.69
C PRO A 371 23.86 8.63 7.60
N ARG A 372 24.40 9.10 8.74
CA ARG A 372 25.78 9.57 8.87
C ARG A 372 26.71 8.41 9.23
N PHE A 373 27.96 8.48 8.78
CA PHE A 373 29.03 7.67 9.35
C PHE A 373 29.15 8.00 10.85
N ASN A 374 28.99 7.00 11.71
CA ASN A 374 28.87 7.07 13.19
C ASN A 374 27.44 7.11 13.77
N GLY A 375 26.40 6.89 12.97
CA GLY A 375 25.07 6.46 13.47
C GLY A 375 24.07 7.56 13.79
N GLU A 376 24.40 8.82 13.53
CA GLU A 376 23.45 9.94 13.52
C GLU A 376 22.85 10.15 12.12
N TYR A 377 22.22 11.30 11.92
CA TYR A 377 21.64 11.71 10.64
C TYR A 377 22.07 13.13 10.28
N ILE A 378 22.16 13.41 8.97
CA ILE A 378 22.67 14.68 8.45
C ILE A 378 21.87 15.13 7.22
N PRO A 379 21.62 16.44 7.03
CA PRO A 379 21.03 16.95 5.80
C PRO A 379 22.03 16.87 4.64
N ALA A 380 21.53 16.71 3.41
CA ALA A 380 22.40 16.57 2.25
C ALA A 380 23.33 17.78 2.05
N LEU A 381 22.85 19.00 2.33
CA LEU A 381 23.64 20.24 2.23
C LEU A 381 24.90 20.25 3.10
N GLN A 382 24.96 19.42 4.14
CA GLN A 382 26.09 19.32 5.06
C GLN A 382 26.85 18.00 4.90
N ALA A 383 26.39 17.12 4.00
CA ALA A 383 26.90 15.78 3.83
C ALA A 383 27.90 15.72 2.67
N LYS A 384 28.84 14.78 2.78
CA LYS A 384 29.70 14.35 1.67
C LYS A 384 29.81 12.84 1.60
N LEU A 385 30.18 12.35 0.42
CA LEU A 385 30.56 10.96 0.22
C LEU A 385 32.08 10.83 0.26
N ALA A 386 32.59 9.87 1.02
CA ALA A 386 33.99 9.46 0.94
C ALA A 386 34.11 8.33 -0.07
N SER A 387 34.99 8.48 -1.06
CA SER A 387 35.24 7.45 -2.09
C SER A 387 35.94 6.19 -1.55
N THR A 388 36.55 6.25 -0.38
CA THR A 388 37.26 5.14 0.26
C THR A 388 36.96 5.09 1.76
N GLN A 389 37.06 3.90 2.36
CA GLN A 389 36.84 3.70 3.79
C GLN A 389 37.91 4.40 4.62
N GLU A 390 39.17 4.28 4.19
CA GLU A 390 40.33 4.86 4.86
C GLU A 390 40.21 6.38 4.95
N LEU A 391 39.72 7.03 3.89
CA LEU A 391 39.47 8.47 3.92
C LEU A 391 38.41 8.84 4.97
N ARG A 392 37.33 8.06 5.04
CA ARG A 392 36.21 8.27 5.95
C ARG A 392 36.62 8.10 7.42
N GLU A 393 37.51 7.15 7.70
CA GLU A 393 38.03 6.84 9.03
C GLU A 393 39.19 7.74 9.48
N LEU A 394 39.96 8.27 8.53
CA LEU A 394 41.11 9.13 8.81
C LEU A 394 40.69 10.57 9.07
N PHE A 395 39.77 11.11 8.27
CA PHE A 395 39.40 12.52 8.33
C PHE A 395 38.09 12.73 9.08
N SER A 396 38.18 13.48 10.19
CA SER A 396 37.00 13.91 10.93
C SER A 396 36.17 14.91 10.10
N PRO A 397 34.87 15.03 10.37
CA PRO A 397 34.03 16.02 9.72
C PRO A 397 34.54 17.46 9.90
N GLU A 398 35.09 17.80 11.06
CA GLU A 398 35.67 19.12 11.35
C GLU A 398 36.89 19.38 10.47
N GLN A 399 37.78 18.39 10.32
CA GLN A 399 38.94 18.48 9.44
C GLN A 399 38.54 18.69 7.98
N ILE A 400 37.52 17.98 7.50
CA ILE A 400 37.02 18.15 6.12
C ILE A 400 36.35 19.50 5.94
N SER A 401 35.60 19.98 6.93
CA SER A 401 35.01 21.31 6.90
C SER A 401 36.07 22.39 6.71
N ILE A 402 37.19 22.30 7.44
CA ILE A 402 38.34 23.22 7.30
C ILE A 402 38.97 23.13 5.92
N LEU A 403 39.10 21.92 5.35
CA LEU A 403 39.77 21.72 4.06
C LEU A 403 38.93 22.21 2.88
N PHE A 404 37.60 22.12 2.95
CA PHE A 404 36.71 22.44 1.82
C PHE A 404 35.96 23.77 1.96
N ASP A 405 35.92 24.35 3.17
CA ASP A 405 35.28 25.64 3.48
C ASP A 405 33.83 25.76 2.96
N ASP A 406 33.11 24.63 2.95
CA ASP A 406 31.77 24.52 2.37
C ASP A 406 30.68 24.14 3.39
N GLY A 407 30.98 24.29 4.68
CA GLY A 407 30.01 24.04 5.75
C GLY A 407 29.67 22.55 5.94
N MET A 408 30.47 21.64 5.38
CA MET A 408 30.38 20.19 5.61
C MET A 408 30.42 19.87 7.11
N LYS A 409 29.56 18.94 7.54
CA LYS A 409 29.48 18.47 8.93
C LYS A 409 29.51 16.96 9.08
N GLY A 410 29.56 16.17 8.01
CA GLY A 410 29.65 14.71 8.15
C GLY A 410 29.74 13.93 6.86
N TRP A 411 30.32 12.75 6.97
CA TRP A 411 30.27 11.73 5.93
C TRP A 411 28.93 11.00 5.96
N LEU A 412 28.39 10.67 4.79
CA LEU A 412 27.34 9.66 4.70
C LEU A 412 27.87 8.27 5.09
N THR A 413 26.95 7.40 5.47
CA THR A 413 27.23 6.01 5.89
C THR A 413 28.14 5.27 4.91
N ALA A 414 28.94 4.34 5.45
CA ALA A 414 29.88 3.52 4.68
C ALA A 414 29.19 2.54 3.72
N GLU A 415 27.88 2.33 3.89
CA GLU A 415 27.09 1.46 3.03
C GLU A 415 26.82 2.05 1.65
N ILE A 416 26.78 3.38 1.54
CA ILE A 416 26.53 4.07 0.28
C ILE A 416 27.84 4.15 -0.50
N THR A 417 28.00 3.24 -1.46
CA THR A 417 29.19 3.11 -2.29
C THR A 417 28.81 2.88 -3.75
N GLN A 418 29.80 2.73 -4.64
CA GLN A 418 29.53 2.34 -6.03
C GLN A 418 29.14 0.86 -6.17
N TYR A 419 29.46 0.02 -5.19
CA TYR A 419 29.23 -1.43 -5.23
C TYR A 419 28.05 -1.88 -4.36
N LYS A 420 27.71 -1.10 -3.35
CA LYS A 420 26.58 -1.30 -2.42
C LYS A 420 25.75 -0.01 -2.40
N GLU A 421 24.44 -0.13 -2.55
CA GLU A 421 23.51 1.02 -2.63
C GLU A 421 23.84 2.05 -3.73
N SER A 422 24.20 1.59 -4.92
CA SER A 422 24.61 2.44 -6.05
C SER A 422 23.54 3.44 -6.48
N GLU A 423 22.27 3.06 -6.42
CA GLU A 423 21.12 3.91 -6.75
C GLU A 423 21.01 5.09 -5.77
N ILE A 424 21.14 4.82 -4.45
CA ILE A 424 21.17 5.87 -3.42
C ILE A 424 22.38 6.79 -3.64
N ARG A 425 23.55 6.25 -4.00
CA ARG A 425 24.74 7.05 -4.29
C ARG A 425 24.51 7.99 -5.48
N GLN A 426 23.96 7.48 -6.58
CA GLN A 426 23.65 8.28 -7.76
C GLN A 426 22.65 9.38 -7.45
N TYR A 427 21.57 9.04 -6.74
CA TYR A 427 20.58 10.01 -6.28
C TYR A 427 21.21 11.10 -5.41
N ALA A 428 22.02 10.72 -4.42
CA ALA A 428 22.69 11.69 -3.55
C ALA A 428 23.58 12.67 -4.33
N MET A 429 24.33 12.18 -5.31
CA MET A 429 25.23 13.02 -6.11
C MET A 429 24.50 13.91 -7.11
N HIS A 430 23.50 13.38 -7.81
CA HIS A 430 22.84 14.08 -8.92
C HIS A 430 21.64 14.92 -8.47
N GLU A 431 20.86 14.42 -7.51
CA GLU A 431 19.61 15.05 -7.08
C GLU A 431 19.80 15.88 -5.82
N LEU A 432 20.67 15.46 -4.90
CA LEU A 432 20.91 16.15 -3.63
C LEU A 432 22.18 17.02 -3.61
N ASP A 433 22.96 17.05 -4.70
CA ASP A 433 24.26 17.74 -4.83
C ASP A 433 25.30 17.34 -3.76
N VAL A 434 25.24 16.08 -3.28
CA VAL A 434 26.21 15.54 -2.34
C VAL A 434 27.50 15.20 -3.08
N LYS A 435 28.55 16.00 -2.84
CA LYS A 435 29.84 15.82 -3.50
C LYS A 435 30.60 14.62 -2.94
N GLU A 436 31.20 13.86 -3.85
CA GLU A 436 32.16 12.82 -3.49
C GLU A 436 33.57 13.42 -3.33
N VAL A 437 34.24 13.01 -2.26
CA VAL A 437 35.61 13.40 -1.94
C VAL A 437 36.55 12.23 -2.19
N THR A 438 37.58 12.49 -2.99
CA THR A 438 38.66 11.54 -3.28
C THR A 438 39.91 11.83 -2.47
N PRO A 439 40.76 10.82 -2.22
CA PRO A 439 42.08 11.03 -1.62
C PRO A 439 42.86 12.17 -2.28
N LEU A 440 42.88 12.23 -3.61
CA LEU A 440 43.58 13.26 -4.38
C LEU A 440 43.05 14.68 -4.08
N MET A 441 41.73 14.84 -3.97
CA MET A 441 41.11 16.12 -3.64
C MET A 441 41.47 16.61 -2.23
N VAL A 442 41.70 15.69 -1.31
CA VAL A 442 42.09 16.03 0.06
C VAL A 442 43.56 16.39 0.12
N VAL A 443 44.42 15.57 -0.50
CA VAL A 443 45.87 15.79 -0.53
C VAL A 443 46.22 17.14 -1.16
N SER A 444 45.53 17.52 -2.24
CA SER A 444 45.77 18.83 -2.89
C SER A 444 45.36 20.04 -2.04
N ARG A 445 44.64 19.83 -0.94
CA ARG A 445 44.17 20.88 -0.02
C ARG A 445 44.89 20.89 1.32
N LEU A 446 45.81 19.96 1.56
CA LEU A 446 46.59 19.93 2.80
C LEU A 446 47.55 21.13 2.83
N SER A 447 47.20 22.13 3.64
CA SER A 447 48.04 23.31 3.87
C SER A 447 48.98 23.10 5.05
N ARG A 448 50.06 23.89 5.10
CA ARG A 448 50.98 23.89 6.25
C ARG A 448 50.26 24.14 7.57
N ASN A 449 49.39 25.17 7.61
CA ASN A 449 48.64 25.54 8.81
C ASN A 449 47.71 24.40 9.26
N PHE A 450 47.08 23.69 8.31
CA PHE A 450 46.24 22.55 8.62
C PHE A 450 47.05 21.41 9.25
N LEU A 451 48.20 21.07 8.66
CA LEU A 451 49.07 19.98 9.13
C LEU A 451 49.68 20.27 10.51
N GLU A 452 50.14 21.51 10.75
CA GLU A 452 50.72 21.94 12.04
C GLU A 452 49.68 21.89 13.18
N ALA A 453 48.39 21.94 12.88
CA ALA A 453 47.31 21.87 13.86
C ALA A 453 46.91 20.43 14.27
N GLN A 454 47.44 19.39 13.60
CA GLN A 454 47.06 17.99 13.86
C GLN A 454 47.97 17.32 14.90
N SER A 455 47.48 16.25 15.51
CA SER A 455 48.29 15.43 16.42
C SER A 455 49.34 14.61 15.66
N ASN A 456 50.46 14.32 16.32
CA ASN A 456 51.51 13.47 15.75
C ASN A 456 50.98 12.08 15.33
N ASP A 457 50.07 11.51 16.13
CA ASP A 457 49.41 10.22 15.82
C ASP A 457 48.61 10.29 14.51
N TRP A 458 47.81 11.35 14.34
CA TRP A 458 47.05 11.56 13.12
C TRP A 458 47.98 11.75 11.90
N ILE A 459 49.07 12.50 12.05
CA ILE A 459 50.07 12.70 10.99
C ILE A 459 50.70 11.35 10.59
N SER A 460 51.02 10.48 11.54
CA SER A 460 51.51 9.12 11.23
C SER A 460 50.50 8.32 10.40
N ARG A 461 49.22 8.33 10.79
CA ARG A 461 48.14 7.67 10.03
C ARG A 461 47.96 8.28 8.63
N LEU A 462 48.15 9.59 8.48
CA LEU A 462 48.13 10.26 7.17
C LEU A 462 49.25 9.75 6.26
N TYR A 463 50.49 9.59 6.76
CA TYR A 463 51.59 9.05 5.96
C TYR A 463 51.33 7.60 5.52
N GLU A 464 50.77 6.77 6.40
CA GLU A 464 50.35 5.40 6.05
C GLU A 464 49.29 5.40 4.95
N PHE A 465 48.28 6.26 5.08
CA PHE A 465 47.24 6.45 4.07
C PHE A 465 47.83 6.87 2.71
N LEU A 466 48.73 7.87 2.69
CA LEU A 466 49.39 8.34 1.47
C LEU A 466 50.21 7.24 0.78
N ARG A 467 50.97 6.46 1.56
CA ARG A 467 51.74 5.31 1.05
C ARG A 467 50.81 4.27 0.41
N GLY A 468 49.65 4.04 1.00
CA GLY A 468 48.62 3.16 0.45
C GLY A 468 48.06 3.66 -0.90
N GLN A 469 47.88 4.97 -1.06
CA GLN A 469 47.39 5.57 -2.31
C GLN A 469 48.42 5.48 -3.45
N GLU A 470 49.71 5.67 -3.16
CA GLU A 470 50.79 5.52 -4.13
C GLU A 470 50.88 4.07 -4.66
N ALA A 471 50.78 3.09 -3.76
CA ALA A 471 50.74 1.68 -4.14
C ALA A 471 49.50 1.31 -4.97
N ALA A 472 48.34 1.94 -4.70
CA ALA A 472 47.12 1.73 -5.48
C ALA A 472 47.19 2.39 -6.88
N ALA A 473 47.82 3.56 -7.00
CA ALA A 473 48.06 4.22 -8.28
C ALA A 473 49.00 3.41 -9.18
N LEU A 474 50.06 2.82 -8.61
CA LEU A 474 51.02 1.96 -9.31
C LEU A 474 50.44 0.62 -9.79
N ARG A 475 49.33 0.15 -9.20
CA ARG A 475 48.63 -1.11 -9.61
C ARG A 475 47.60 -0.92 -10.72
N ARG A 476 47.25 0.33 -11.05
CA ARG A 476 46.29 0.68 -12.12
C ARG A 476 46.96 0.97 -13.47
N HIS A 477 48.30 0.90 -13.50
CA HIS A 477 49.14 0.87 -14.69
C HIS A 477 49.72 -0.53 -14.84
#